data_AF-A0A2K9ZF19-F1
#
_entry.id   AF-A0A2K9ZF19-F1
#
_cell.length_a   1.000
_cell.length_b   1.000
_cell.length_c   1.000
_cell.angle_alpha   90.00
_cell.angle_beta   90.00
_cell.angle_gamma   90.00
#
_symmetry.space_group_name_H-M   'P 1'
#
loop_
_entity.id
_entity.type
_entity.pdbx_description
1 polymer ?
#
loop_
_entity_poly.entity_id
_entity_poly.type
_entity_poly.pdbx_seq_one_letter_code
_entity_poly.pdbx_strand_id
1 'polypeptide(L)'
;MTAVHLEDKDEILFRQIHPSFIQDGELSSQPFTPTSQAFAPTPKDEGYLSVDRSSMTSAGDSYRLFTSNGHASSAVYGVTVGEFCEQAIACIQAPIQASENQTANPAHALADYNPHKSGQQKNKAKRLKQRAIARGRLHP
;
A
#
# COMPACT_ATOMS: atom_id res chain seq x y z
N MET A 1 -23.65 1.50 -4.60
CA MET A 1 -23.19 0.40 -3.74
C MET A 1 -22.43 1.01 -2.59
N THR A 2 -22.74 0.64 -1.35
CA THR A 2 -22.01 1.14 -0.17
C THR A 2 -20.63 0.50 -0.15
N ALA A 3 -19.57 1.29 0.03
CA ALA A 3 -18.23 0.76 0.19
C ALA A 3 -18.16 -0.14 1.43
N VAL A 4 -17.54 -1.31 1.31
CA VAL A 4 -17.36 -2.23 2.44
C VAL A 4 -16.06 -1.89 3.14
N HIS A 5 -16.14 -1.39 4.36
CA HIS A 5 -14.99 -1.01 5.17
C HIS A 5 -14.26 -2.23 5.74
N LEU A 6 -12.94 -2.11 5.88
CA LEU A 6 -12.11 -3.06 6.63
C LEU A 6 -12.06 -2.61 8.10
N GLU A 7 -12.50 -3.49 9.00
CA GLU A 7 -12.66 -3.18 10.43
C GLU A 7 -11.64 -3.91 11.32
N ASP A 8 -11.01 -4.99 10.81
CA ASP A 8 -9.99 -5.73 11.55
C ASP A 8 -8.71 -4.90 11.62
N LYS A 9 -8.48 -4.27 12.78
CA LYS A 9 -7.35 -3.36 13.01
C LYS A 9 -6.00 -4.05 12.92
N ASP A 10 -5.93 -5.36 13.15
CA ASP A 10 -4.69 -6.12 13.14
C ASP A 10 -4.35 -6.65 11.74
N GLU A 11 -5.31 -6.60 10.80
CA GLU A 11 -5.09 -6.99 9.40
C GLU A 11 -4.00 -6.10 8.77
N ILE A 12 -2.96 -6.75 8.22
CA ILE A 12 -1.90 -6.07 7.49
C ILE A 12 -2.35 -5.87 6.04
N LEU A 13 -2.18 -4.65 5.54
CA LEU A 13 -2.38 -4.32 4.14
C LEU A 13 -1.02 -4.17 3.45
N PHE A 14 -0.82 -4.94 2.39
CA PHE A 14 0.40 -4.99 1.61
C PHE A 14 0.44 -3.86 0.60
N ARG A 15 1.52 -3.07 0.68
CA ARG A 15 1.80 -1.97 -0.24
C ARG A 15 2.98 -2.34 -1.13
N GLN A 16 2.73 -2.34 -2.43
CA GLN A 16 3.74 -2.45 -3.47
C GLN A 16 4.56 -1.15 -3.55
N ILE A 17 5.89 -1.25 -3.54
CA ILE A 17 6.79 -0.11 -3.63
C ILE A 17 7.38 -0.04 -5.02
N HIS A 18 7.00 0.98 -5.77
CA HIS A 18 7.55 1.24 -7.10
C HIS A 18 9.07 1.53 -7.00
N PRO A 19 9.91 1.03 -7.93
CA PRO A 19 11.37 1.25 -7.92
C PRO A 19 11.78 2.72 -7.76
N SER A 20 11.06 3.65 -8.39
CA SER A 20 11.34 5.10 -8.30
C SER A 20 11.11 5.71 -6.91
N PHE A 21 10.53 4.96 -5.98
CA PHE A 21 10.23 5.42 -4.62
C PHE A 21 11.16 4.81 -3.57
N ILE A 22 12.26 4.18 -3.98
CA ILE A 22 13.33 3.76 -3.09
C ILE A 22 14.43 4.81 -3.05
N GLN A 23 14.96 5.05 -1.86
CA GLN A 23 16.20 5.80 -1.67
C GLN A 23 17.37 4.83 -1.60
N ASP A 24 18.34 4.99 -2.49
CA ASP A 24 19.66 4.39 -2.33
C ASP A 24 20.38 5.08 -1.18
N GLY A 25 20.83 4.31 -0.20
CA GLY A 25 21.52 4.84 0.97
C GLY A 25 22.63 3.91 1.43
N GLU A 26 23.89 4.31 1.23
CA GLU A 26 25.09 3.65 1.78
C GLU A 26 25.19 3.75 3.32
N LEU A 27 24.29 4.51 3.98
CA LEU A 27 24.41 4.89 5.39
C LEU A 27 23.42 4.22 6.36
N SER A 28 22.63 3.25 5.91
CA SER A 28 21.72 2.52 6.82
C SER A 28 21.76 1.03 6.54
N SER A 29 21.71 0.23 7.60
CA SER A 29 21.64 -1.24 7.62
C SER A 29 20.44 -1.85 6.87
N GLN A 30 19.69 -1.05 6.11
CA GLN A 30 18.72 -1.47 5.12
C GLN A 30 18.95 -0.73 3.79
N PRO A 31 19.51 -1.40 2.75
CA PRO A 31 19.81 -0.77 1.46
C PRO A 31 18.54 -0.43 0.64
N PHE A 32 17.34 -0.60 1.21
CA PHE A 32 16.08 -0.57 0.46
C PHE A 32 14.96 0.15 1.23
N THR A 33 15.13 1.46 1.43
CA THR A 33 14.19 2.25 2.22
C THR A 33 13.20 3.01 1.32
N PRO A 34 11.88 2.79 1.46
CA PRO A 34 10.89 3.54 0.70
C PRO A 34 10.83 5.00 1.14
N THR A 35 10.52 5.89 0.19
CA THR A 35 10.17 7.29 0.45
C THR A 35 8.74 7.41 1.00
N SER A 36 8.39 8.55 1.59
CA SER A 36 7.01 8.78 2.03
C SER A 36 6.02 8.83 0.86
N GLN A 37 6.48 9.15 -0.35
CA GLN A 37 5.63 9.14 -1.54
C GLN A 37 5.09 7.75 -1.87
N ALA A 38 5.77 6.68 -1.46
CA ALA A 38 5.27 5.31 -1.61
C ALA A 38 4.00 5.02 -0.79
N PHE A 39 3.73 5.84 0.24
CA PHE A 39 2.60 5.72 1.16
C PHE A 39 1.61 6.89 1.02
N ALA A 40 1.60 7.57 -0.12
CA ALA A 40 0.63 8.60 -0.47
C ALA A 40 0.10 8.37 -1.89
N PRO A 41 -1.18 8.67 -2.16
CA PRO A 41 -1.67 8.69 -3.54
C PRO A 41 -0.93 9.74 -4.37
N THR A 42 -0.78 9.45 -5.65
CA THR A 42 -0.39 10.41 -6.69
C THR A 42 -1.65 11.02 -7.33
N PRO A 43 -1.55 12.11 -8.11
CA PRO A 43 -2.73 12.73 -8.72
C PRO A 43 -3.59 11.78 -9.57
N LYS A 44 -2.98 10.77 -10.21
CA LYS A 44 -3.67 9.76 -11.01
C LYS A 44 -4.43 8.71 -10.19
N ASP A 45 -4.18 8.64 -8.88
CA ASP A 45 -4.80 7.65 -8.01
C ASP A 45 -6.09 8.19 -7.35
N GLU A 46 -6.53 9.40 -7.72
CA GLU A 46 -7.81 10.01 -7.30
C GLU A 46 -8.02 10.00 -5.78
N GLY A 47 -6.94 10.20 -5.02
CA GLY A 47 -6.97 10.22 -3.55
C GLY A 47 -7.00 8.85 -2.90
N TYR A 48 -6.87 7.75 -3.64
CA TYR A 48 -6.81 6.39 -3.10
C TYR A 48 -5.41 5.80 -3.17
N LEU A 49 -5.01 5.08 -2.13
CA LEU A 49 -3.77 4.31 -2.14
C LEU A 49 -4.11 2.81 -2.24
N SER A 50 -3.63 2.18 -3.32
CA SER A 50 -3.81 0.75 -3.56
C SER A 50 -2.97 -0.12 -2.61
N VAL A 51 -3.62 -1.13 -2.03
CA VAL A 51 -3.05 -2.12 -1.11
C VAL A 51 -3.74 -3.48 -1.29
N ASP A 52 -3.11 -4.57 -0.85
CA ASP A 52 -3.71 -5.91 -0.83
C ASP A 52 -3.90 -6.43 0.59
N ARG A 53 -4.97 -7.19 0.81
CA ARG A 53 -5.37 -7.73 2.11
C ARG A 53 -4.59 -8.98 2.52
N SER A 54 -3.88 -8.95 3.65
CA SER A 54 -3.13 -10.12 4.15
C SER A 54 -4.02 -11.29 4.54
N SER A 55 -5.31 -11.06 4.79
CA SER A 55 -6.28 -12.13 5.05
C SER A 55 -6.59 -12.99 3.82
N MET A 56 -6.24 -12.52 2.61
CA MET A 56 -6.62 -13.14 1.34
C MET A 56 -5.43 -13.54 0.46
N THR A 57 -4.23 -13.01 0.74
CA THR A 57 -3.02 -13.28 -0.04
C THR A 57 -1.79 -13.22 0.85
N SER A 58 -0.64 -13.68 0.35
CA SER A 58 0.67 -13.46 0.99
C SER A 58 1.39 -12.27 0.33
N ALA A 59 2.40 -11.71 1.00
CA ALA A 59 3.19 -10.61 0.42
C ALA A 59 3.85 -11.01 -0.91
N GLY A 60 4.35 -12.25 -1.01
CA GLY A 60 4.95 -12.75 -2.25
C GLY A 60 3.93 -13.04 -3.34
N ASP A 61 2.72 -13.51 -3.00
CA ASP A 61 1.67 -13.74 -4.00
C ASP A 61 1.11 -12.41 -4.52
N SER A 62 0.92 -11.43 -3.64
CA SER A 62 0.60 -10.05 -3.99
C SER A 62 1.66 -9.45 -4.93
N TYR A 63 2.95 -9.61 -4.61
CA TYR A 63 4.05 -9.16 -5.48
C TYR A 63 3.99 -9.82 -6.86
N ARG A 64 3.87 -11.16 -6.91
CA ARG A 64 3.84 -11.90 -8.18
C ARG A 64 2.64 -11.51 -9.03
N LEU A 65 1.45 -11.40 -8.44
CA LEU A 65 0.25 -10.98 -9.17
C LEU A 65 0.39 -9.55 -9.71
N PHE A 66 0.88 -8.62 -8.88
CA PHE A 66 1.06 -7.23 -9.27
C PHE A 66 2.06 -7.09 -10.43
N THR A 67 3.19 -7.80 -10.37
CA THR A 67 4.22 -7.78 -11.40
C THR A 67 3.83 -8.55 -12.66
N SER A 68 3.10 -9.67 -12.55
CA SER A 68 2.57 -10.40 -13.71
C SER A 68 1.54 -9.60 -14.49
N ASN A 69 0.84 -8.66 -13.83
CA ASN A 69 -0.06 -7.71 -14.46
C ASN A 69 0.66 -6.51 -15.12
N GLY A 70 1.99 -6.55 -15.23
CA GLY A 70 2.79 -5.54 -15.94
C GLY A 70 3.15 -4.31 -15.10
N HIS A 71 2.89 -4.31 -13.80
CA HIS A 71 3.29 -3.23 -12.91
C HIS A 71 4.70 -3.45 -12.33
N ALA A 72 5.40 -2.36 -12.03
CA ALA A 72 6.72 -2.42 -11.41
C ALA A 72 6.62 -2.37 -9.89
N SER A 73 7.19 -3.37 -9.22
CA SER A 73 7.40 -3.38 -7.77
C SER A 73 8.79 -3.88 -7.43
N SER A 74 9.35 -3.29 -6.40
CA SER A 74 10.71 -3.50 -5.94
C SER A 74 10.76 -3.97 -4.48
N ALA A 75 9.62 -3.93 -3.79
CA ALA A 75 9.44 -4.46 -2.45
C ALA A 75 7.95 -4.45 -2.08
N VAL A 76 7.58 -5.31 -1.13
CA VAL A 76 6.30 -5.25 -0.43
C VAL A 76 6.53 -4.86 1.03
N TYR A 77 5.79 -3.85 1.47
CA TYR A 77 5.74 -3.42 2.86
C TYR A 77 4.32 -3.57 3.42
N GLY A 78 4.19 -3.68 4.74
CA GLY A 78 2.89 -3.82 5.41
C GLY A 78 2.54 -2.62 6.26
N VAL A 79 1.27 -2.21 6.24
CA VAL A 79 0.66 -1.26 7.16
C VAL A 79 -0.68 -1.82 7.61
N THR A 80 -0.96 -1.81 8.91
CA THR A 80 -2.22 -2.37 9.42
C THR A 80 -3.41 -1.44 9.17
N VAL A 81 -4.62 -2.00 9.10
CA VAL A 81 -5.86 -1.21 9.10
C VAL A 81 -5.89 -0.24 10.30
N GLY A 82 -5.47 -0.70 11.49
CA GLY A 82 -5.38 0.13 12.70
C GLY A 82 -4.45 1.33 12.53
N GLU A 83 -3.28 1.15 11.90
CA GLU A 83 -2.33 2.25 11.61
C GLU A 83 -2.91 3.27 10.62
N PHE A 84 -3.68 2.84 9.61
CA PHE A 84 -4.44 3.75 8.75
C PHE A 84 -5.52 4.50 9.54
N CYS A 85 -6.28 3.81 10.40
CA CYS A 85 -7.29 4.42 11.26
C CYS A 85 -6.70 5.46 12.22
N GLU A 86 -5.52 5.24 12.81
CA GLU A 86 -4.79 6.24 13.61
C GLU A 86 -4.53 7.53 12.81
N GLN A 87 -4.40 7.41 11.50
CA GLN A 87 -4.25 8.54 10.58
C GLN A 87 -5.59 9.01 9.99
N ALA A 88 -6.73 8.57 10.52
CA ALA A 88 -8.08 8.87 10.01
C ALA A 88 -8.23 8.56 8.51
N ILE A 89 -7.59 7.49 8.03
CA ILE A 89 -7.69 7.00 6.66
C ILE A 89 -8.50 5.70 6.72
N ALA A 90 -9.63 5.66 6.02
CA ALA A 90 -10.46 4.47 5.95
C ALA A 90 -9.89 3.49 4.93
N CYS A 91 -9.95 2.19 5.23
CA CYS A 91 -9.62 1.14 4.27
C CYS A 91 -10.90 0.47 3.78
N ILE A 92 -11.03 0.27 2.47
CA ILE A 92 -12.23 -0.26 1.83
C ILE A 92 -11.88 -1.41 0.90
N GLN A 93 -12.74 -2.43 0.86
CA GLN A 93 -12.63 -3.51 -0.11
C GLN A 93 -12.85 -2.97 -1.53
N ALA A 94 -11.98 -3.36 -2.45
CA ALA A 94 -12.05 -2.93 -3.84
C ALA A 94 -11.50 -4.02 -4.77
N PRO A 95 -12.04 -5.25 -4.74
CA PRO A 95 -11.51 -6.36 -5.54
C PRO A 95 -11.48 -6.00 -7.02
N ILE A 96 -10.35 -6.23 -7.69
CA ILE A 96 -10.20 -5.97 -9.11
C ILE A 96 -10.63 -7.22 -9.89
N GLN A 97 -11.57 -7.03 -10.82
CA GLN A 97 -12.00 -8.09 -11.73
C GLN A 97 -10.97 -8.32 -12.83
N ALA A 98 -10.98 -9.53 -13.41
CA ALA A 98 -10.16 -9.81 -14.58
C ALA A 98 -10.61 -8.94 -15.76
N SER A 99 -9.65 -8.58 -16.61
CA SER A 99 -9.87 -7.97 -17.92
C SER A 99 -8.94 -8.61 -18.95
N GLU A 100 -9.04 -8.22 -20.22
CA GLU A 100 -8.19 -8.77 -21.30
C GLU A 100 -6.69 -8.67 -20.99
N ASN A 101 -6.27 -7.64 -20.25
CA ASN A 101 -4.86 -7.35 -19.97
C ASN A 101 -4.49 -7.47 -18.48
N GLN A 102 -5.40 -7.95 -17.63
CA GLN A 102 -5.17 -8.00 -16.19
C GLN A 102 -5.84 -9.19 -15.54
N THR A 103 -5.07 -9.97 -14.79
CA THR A 103 -5.59 -11.02 -13.92
C THR A 103 -6.31 -10.42 -12.72
N ALA A 104 -7.44 -11.02 -12.32
CA ALA A 104 -8.20 -10.57 -11.16
C ALA A 104 -7.33 -10.49 -9.89
N ASN A 105 -7.60 -9.49 -9.06
CA ASN A 105 -7.03 -9.35 -7.73
C ASN A 105 -8.16 -9.25 -6.68
N PRO A 106 -8.64 -10.38 -6.15
CA PRO A 106 -9.66 -10.40 -5.10
C PRO A 106 -9.20 -9.77 -3.78
N ALA A 107 -7.89 -9.75 -3.52
CA ALA A 107 -7.32 -9.20 -2.29
C ALA A 107 -7.20 -7.66 -2.32
N HIS A 108 -7.44 -7.03 -3.48
CA HIS A 108 -7.27 -5.58 -3.61
C HIS A 108 -8.21 -4.79 -2.71
N ALA A 109 -7.64 -3.76 -2.10
CA ALA A 109 -8.31 -2.79 -1.25
C ALA A 109 -7.72 -1.39 -1.50
N LEU A 110 -8.44 -0.37 -1.04
CA LEU A 110 -8.01 1.02 -1.13
C LEU A 110 -7.95 1.64 0.26
N ALA A 111 -6.92 2.43 0.52
CA ALA A 111 -6.89 3.37 1.63
C ALA A 111 -7.32 4.75 1.11
N ASP A 112 -8.39 5.32 1.67
CA ASP A 112 -9.03 6.55 1.21
C ASP A 112 -8.44 7.81 1.88
N TYR A 113 -7.69 8.59 1.10
CA TYR A 113 -7.10 9.85 1.52
C TYR A 113 -7.95 11.07 1.11
N ASN A 114 -9.08 10.90 0.41
CA ASN A 114 -9.94 12.01 -0.04
C ASN A 114 -10.41 12.96 1.07
N PRO A 115 -10.68 12.50 2.31
CA PRO A 115 -11.03 13.40 3.41
C PRO A 115 -9.92 14.39 3.81
N HIS A 116 -8.69 14.23 3.30
CA HIS A 116 -7.50 14.98 3.72
C HIS A 116 -6.95 15.85 2.59
N LYS A 117 -6.54 17.08 2.91
CA LYS A 117 -5.85 17.98 1.97
C LYS A 117 -4.45 17.43 1.64
N SER A 118 -3.91 17.76 0.46
CA SER A 118 -2.58 17.29 0.01
C SER A 118 -1.46 17.43 1.06
N GLY A 119 -1.39 18.56 1.79
CA GLY A 119 -0.41 18.74 2.87
C GLY A 119 -0.58 17.77 4.04
N GLN A 120 -1.83 17.43 4.39
CA GLN A 120 -2.15 16.44 5.42
C GLN A 120 -1.82 15.01 4.94
N GLN A 121 -2.11 14.70 3.68
CA GLN A 121 -1.78 13.41 3.07
C GLN A 121 -0.27 13.12 3.15
N LYS A 122 0.57 14.12 2.82
CA LYS A 122 2.04 14.01 2.94
C LYS A 122 2.51 13.69 4.37
N ASN A 123 1.93 14.37 5.37
CA ASN A 123 2.29 14.14 6.77
C ASN A 123 1.85 12.76 7.28
N LYS A 124 0.65 12.30 6.88
CA LYS A 124 0.14 10.97 7.23
C LYS A 124 0.99 9.88 6.58
N ALA A 125 1.33 10.03 5.30
CA ALA A 125 2.21 9.13 4.57
C ALA A 125 3.60 8.99 5.21
N LYS A 126 4.17 10.09 5.73
CA LYS A 126 5.44 10.05 6.48
C LYS A 126 5.35 9.17 7.72
N ARG A 127 4.25 9.22 8.46
CA ARG A 127 4.03 8.40 9.67
C ARG A 127 3.81 6.93 9.33
N LEU A 128 2.98 6.64 8.33
CA LEU A 128 2.72 5.27 7.86
C LEU A 128 4.01 4.61 7.31
N LYS A 129 4.83 5.38 6.57
CA LYS A 129 6.16 4.94 6.14
C LYS A 129 7.04 4.52 7.31
N GLN A 130 7.05 5.29 8.41
CA GLN A 130 7.83 4.94 9.60
C GLN A 130 7.37 3.62 10.22
N ARG A 131 6.04 3.39 10.31
CA ARG A 131 5.47 2.12 10.76
C ARG A 131 5.89 0.95 9.87
N ALA A 132 5.77 1.13 8.55
CA ALA A 132 6.15 0.13 7.56
C ALA A 132 7.64 -0.22 7.63
N ILE A 133 8.52 0.78 7.72
CA ILE A 133 9.97 0.55 7.86
C ILE A 133 10.29 -0.18 9.17
N ALA A 134 9.66 0.21 10.28
CA ALA A 134 9.87 -0.44 11.58
C ALA A 134 9.43 -1.92 11.56
N ARG A 135 8.38 -2.25 10.79
CA ARG A 135 7.93 -3.63 10.55
C ARG A 135 8.89 -4.42 9.64
N GLY A 136 9.60 -3.73 8.77
CA GLY A 136 10.53 -4.32 7.81
C GLY A 136 9.88 -4.71 6.49
N ARG A 137 10.74 -4.99 5.50
CA ARG A 137 10.33 -5.45 4.17
C ARG A 137 9.77 -6.87 4.25
N LEU A 138 8.56 -7.07 3.74
CA LEU A 138 7.84 -8.36 3.77
C LEU A 138 8.13 -9.23 2.54
N HIS A 139 8.50 -8.62 1.42
CA HIS A 139 8.99 -9.30 0.22
C HIS A 139 9.92 -8.37 -0.59
N PRO A 140 11.00 -8.87 -1.24
CA PRO A 140 11.81 -8.13 -2.19
C PRO A 140 11.10 -7.70 -3.48
#